data_AF-A0A9D6NWQ1-F1
#
_entry.id   AF-A0A9D6NWQ1-F1
#
_cell.length_a   1.000
_cell.length_b   1.000
_cell.length_c   1.000
_cell.angle_alpha   90.00
_cell.angle_beta   90.00
_cell.angle_gamma   90.00
#
_symmetry.space_group_name_H-M   'P 1'
#
loop_
_entity.id
_entity.type
_entity.pdbx_description
1 polymer ?
#
loop_
_entity_poly.entity_id
_entity_poly.type
_entity_poly.pdbx_seq_one_letter_code
_entity_poly.pdbx_strand_id
1 'polypeptide(L)' 'MSEVKIPVLDLSPEIEVLWGDLMSAIQGVLRSGQFITGPNVKAFEKEVAAYLGVKHAIGVNSGTDALVIG' A
#
# COMPACT_ATOMS: atom_id res chain seq x y z
N MET A 1 0.74 -23.28 33.09
CA MET A 1 -0.10 -22.74 32.00
C MET A 1 0.81 -21.82 31.21
N SER A 2 1.11 -22.14 29.95
CA SER A 2 1.95 -21.29 29.12
C SER A 2 1.23 -19.96 28.85
N GLU A 3 1.93 -18.85 29.11
CA GLU A 3 1.44 -17.48 28.94
C GLU A 3 1.25 -17.19 27.44
N VAL A 4 0.00 -17.13 26.97
CA VAL A 4 -0.31 -16.73 25.59
C VAL A 4 -0.21 -15.20 25.52
N LYS A 5 0.77 -14.69 24.77
CA LYS A 5 0.97 -13.26 24.55
C LYS A 5 -0.03 -12.76 23.50
N ILE A 6 -0.89 -11.81 23.86
CA ILE A 6 -1.84 -11.17 22.95
C ILE A 6 -1.18 -9.88 22.41
N PRO A 7 -0.74 -9.84 21.14
CA PRO A 7 -0.16 -8.64 20.57
C PRO A 7 -1.24 -7.57 20.35
N VAL A 8 -0.87 -6.29 20.47
CA VAL A 8 -1.77 -5.15 20.17
C VAL A 8 -2.09 -5.10 18.67
N LEU A 9 -1.14 -5.53 17.82
CA LEU A 9 -1.29 -5.63 16.38
C LEU A 9 -0.34 -6.74 15.89
N ASP A 10 -0.87 -7.71 15.16
CA ASP A 10 -0.11 -8.70 14.42
C ASP A 10 -0.71 -8.80 13.02
N LEU A 11 0.07 -8.42 12.01
CA LEU A 11 -0.34 -8.40 10.60
C LEU A 11 0.09 -9.67 9.86
N SER A 12 0.83 -10.56 10.53
CA SER A 12 1.37 -11.77 9.90
C SER A 12 0.28 -12.63 9.27
N PRO A 13 -0.89 -12.86 9.91
CA PRO A 13 -1.97 -13.62 9.31
C PRO A 13 -2.54 -12.99 8.03
N GLU A 14 -2.77 -11.68 8.03
CA GLU A 14 -3.30 -10.95 6.88
C GLU A 14 -2.32 -10.93 5.72
N ILE A 15 -1.02 -10.74 6.00
CA ILE A 15 0.04 -10.78 4.99
C ILE A 15 0.14 -12.17 4.37
N GLU A 16 0.05 -13.23 5.17
CA GLU A 16 0.13 -14.61 4.67
C GLU A 16 -1.01 -14.91 3.70
N VAL A 17 -2.24 -14.47 4.02
CA VAL A 17 -3.40 -14.61 3.12
C VAL A 17 -3.19 -13.88 1.78
N LEU A 18 -2.49 -12.73 1.79
CA LEU A 18 -2.25 -11.91 0.61
C LEU A 18 -0.91 -12.19 -0.10
N TRP A 19 -0.10 -13.12 0.42
CA TRP A 19 1.30 -13.28 0.02
C TRP A 19 1.47 -13.49 -1.49
N GLY A 20 0.63 -14.33 -2.09
CA GLY A 20 0.67 -14.60 -3.53
C GLY A 20 0.47 -13.36 -4.39
N ASP A 21 -0.54 -12.56 -4.07
CA ASP A 21 -0.89 -11.34 -4.80
C ASP A 21 0.18 -10.26 -4.61
N LEU A 22 0.69 -10.11 -3.38
CA LEU A 22 1.78 -9.17 -3.06
C LEU A 22 3.04 -9.52 -3.85
N MET A 23 3.44 -10.80 -3.88
CA MET A 23 4.62 -11.24 -4.61
C MET A 23 4.46 -11.05 -6.12
N SER A 24 3.27 -11.31 -6.66
CA SER A 24 2.97 -11.08 -8.09
C SER A 24 3.11 -9.60 -8.45
N ALA A 25 2.53 -8.69 -7.66
CA ALA A 25 2.62 -7.25 -7.87
C ALA A 25 4.06 -6.74 -7.76
N ILE A 26 4.81 -7.18 -6.74
CA ILE A 26 6.22 -6.82 -6.53
C ILE A 26 7.09 -7.29 -7.70
N GLN A 27 6.91 -8.54 -8.15
CA GLN A 27 7.63 -9.07 -9.32
C GLN A 27 7.33 -8.25 -10.59
N GLY A 28 6.10 -7.78 -10.77
CA GLY A 28 5.72 -6.89 -11.87
C GLY A 28 6.53 -5.59 -11.87
N VAL A 29 6.67 -4.94 -10.70
CA VAL A 29 7.48 -3.72 -10.56
C VAL A 29 8.96 -3.98 -10.79
N LEU A 30 9.51 -5.06 -10.23
CA LEU A 30 10.91 -5.43 -10.41
C LEU A 30 11.25 -5.68 -11.89
N ARG A 31 10.36 -6.38 -12.61
CA ARG A 31 10.54 -6.65 -14.05
C ARG A 31 10.41 -5.40 -14.92
N SER A 32 9.59 -4.43 -14.51
CA SER A 32 9.41 -3.19 -15.29
C SER A 32 10.58 -2.22 -15.12
N GLY A 33 11.31 -2.29 -14.01
CA GLY A 33 12.37 -1.34 -13.66
C GLY A 33 11.86 0.06 -13.32
N GLN A 34 10.54 0.26 -13.24
CA GLN A 34 9.92 1.56 -12.99
C GLN A 34 9.54 1.70 -11.52
N PHE A 35 10.50 2.13 -10.70
CA PHE A 35 10.35 2.18 -9.24
C PHE A 35 9.72 3.46 -8.69
N ILE A 36 9.84 4.57 -9.43
CA ILE A 36 9.36 5.89 -8.99
C ILE A 36 8.32 6.38 -9.99
N THR A 37 7.19 6.88 -9.47
CA THR A 37 6.06 7.46 -10.24
C THR A 37 5.59 6.59 -11.43
N GLY A 38 5.68 5.26 -11.27
CA GLY A 38 5.29 4.27 -12.25
C GLY A 38 3.77 4.11 -12.42
N PRO A 39 3.33 3.21 -13.31
CA PRO A 39 1.91 3.01 -13.63
C PRO A 39 1.06 2.63 -12.42
N ASN A 40 1.61 1.86 -11.48
CA ASN A 40 0.90 1.44 -10.27
C ASN A 40 0.54 2.62 -9.35
N VAL A 41 1.39 3.67 -9.29
CA VAL A 41 1.08 4.88 -8.51
C VAL A 41 -0.11 5.62 -9.13
N LYS A 42 -0.12 5.79 -10.46
CA LYS A 42 -1.23 6.44 -11.16
C LYS A 42 -2.54 5.67 -11.06
N ALA A 43 -2.47 4.34 -11.11
CA ALA A 43 -3.63 3.48 -10.91
C ALA A 43 -4.19 3.64 -9.50
N PHE A 44 -3.33 3.54 -8.48
CA PHE A 44 -3.69 3.73 -7.08
C PHE A 44 -4.33 5.10 -6.83
N GLU A 45 -3.74 6.20 -7.32
CA GLU A 45 -4.30 7.55 -7.19
C GLU A 45 -5.72 7.64 -7.79
N LYS A 46 -5.94 7.04 -8.95
CA LYS A 46 -7.27 7.00 -9.58
C LYS A 46 -8.27 6.18 -8.76
N GLU A 47 -7.85 5.01 -8.29
CA GLU A 47 -8.68 4.11 -7.47
C GLU A 47 -9.06 4.74 -6.14
N VAL A 48 -8.12 5.41 -5.47
CA VAL A 48 -8.36 6.12 -4.21
C VAL A 48 -9.27 7.33 -4.43
N ALA A 49 -9.06 8.12 -5.48
CA ALA A 49 -9.96 9.24 -5.80
C ALA A 49 -11.41 8.75 -6.00
N ALA A 50 -11.58 7.64 -6.72
CA ALA A 50 -12.89 7.00 -6.91
C ALA A 50 -13.47 6.45 -5.60
N TYR A 51 -12.67 5.76 -4.79
CA TYR A 51 -13.08 5.19 -3.50
C TYR A 51 -13.57 6.27 -2.52
N LEU A 52 -12.86 7.41 -2.46
CA LEU A 52 -13.20 8.53 -1.59
C LEU A 52 -14.27 9.47 -2.17
N GLY A 53 -14.66 9.30 -3.43
CA GLY A 53 -15.62 10.18 -4.11
C GLY A 53 -15.10 11.60 -4.35
N VAL A 54 -13.78 11.77 -4.51
CA VAL A 54 -13.13 13.07 -4.75
C VAL A 54 -12.59 13.16 -6.17
N LYS A 55 -12.29 14.38 -6.63
CA LYS A 55 -11.78 14.60 -7.99
C LYS A 55 -10.32 14.13 -8.16
N HIS A 56 -9.51 14.24 -7.12
CA HIS A 56 -8.07 13.99 -7.16
C HIS A 56 -7.60 13.30 -5.88
N ALA A 57 -6.66 12.38 -6.02
CA ALA A 57 -5.80 11.87 -4.95
C ALA A 57 -4.35 11.92 -5.42
N ILE A 58 -3.43 12.27 -4.54
CA ILE A 58 -2.01 12.45 -4.85
C ILE A 58 -1.20 11.59 -3.88
N GLY A 59 -0.41 10.66 -4.42
CA GLY A 59 0.46 9.80 -3.63
C GLY A 59 1.69 10.57 -3.17
N VAL A 60 1.92 10.58 -1.85
CA VAL A 60 3.11 11.16 -1.21
C VAL A 60 3.76 10.13 -0.29
N ASN A 61 4.95 10.44 0.22
CA ASN A 61 5.76 9.53 1.01
C ASN A 61 5.15 9.19 2.39
N SER A 62 4.46 10.14 3.04
CA SER A 62 3.88 9.93 4.36
C SER A 62 2.64 10.80 4.62
N GLY A 63 1.88 10.48 5.67
CA GLY A 63 0.77 11.34 6.11
C GLY A 63 1.22 12.72 6.61
N THR A 64 2.41 12.84 7.19
CA THR A 64 2.98 14.14 7.55
C THR A 64 3.27 14.98 6.31
N ASP A 65 3.86 14.38 5.27
CA ASP A 65 4.10 15.09 4.00
C ASP A 65 2.77 15.53 3.36
N ALA A 66 1.72 14.71 3.45
CA ALA A 66 0.40 15.05 2.95
C ALA A 66 -0.20 16.29 3.64
N LEU A 67 0.05 16.48 4.94
CA LEU A 67 -0.41 17.65 5.70
C LEU A 67 0.46 18.89 5.47
N VAL A 68 1.77 18.70 5.25
CA VAL A 68 2.73 19.81 5.11
C VAL A 68 2.76 20.38 3.70
N ILE A 69 2.66 19.53 2.68
CA ILE A 69 2.75 19.92 1.26
C ILE A 69 1.35 20.20 0.67
N GLY A 70 0.29 19.75 1.35
CA GLY A 70 -1.11 19.88 0.95
C GLY A 70 -1.58 21.31 0.75
#